data_AF-A0A401QMI5-F1
#
_entry.id   AF-A0A401QMI5-F1
#
_cell.length_a   1.000
_cell.length_b   1.000
_cell.length_c   1.000
_cell.angle_alpha   90.00
_cell.angle_beta   90.00
_cell.angle_gamma   90.00
#
_symmetry.space_group_name_H-M   'P 1'
#
loop_
_entity.id
_entity.type
_entity.pdbx_description
1 polymer ?
#
loop_
_entity_poly.entity_id
_entity_poly.type
_entity_poly.pdbx_seq_one_letter_code
_entity_poly.pdbx_strand_id
1 'polypeptide(L)'
;MLADDGVSCREYDGYLLYSERTILKSIHLSDENNLNSPVKPFEDPDSMKNVIALAFDYGNSAKAGNRIFFSDIHFGNIQQISDDGSGRRTIVE
;
A
#
# COMPACT_ATOMS: atom_id res chain seq x y z
N MET A 1 -4.93 9.70 -12.36
CA MET A 1 -5.03 10.26 -13.74
C MET A 1 -6.12 11.31 -13.77
N LEU A 2 -6.10 12.29 -14.68
CA LEU A 2 -7.16 13.30 -14.77
C LEU A 2 -8.47 12.65 -15.25
N ALA A 3 -9.59 12.94 -14.59
CA ALA A 3 -10.92 12.49 -14.97
C ALA A 3 -11.44 13.23 -16.22
N ASP A 4 -12.50 12.70 -16.82
CA ASP A 4 -13.12 13.29 -18.02
C ASP A 4 -13.67 14.71 -17.78
N ASP A 5 -13.91 15.07 -16.53
CA ASP A 5 -14.32 16.42 -16.13
C ASP A 5 -13.17 17.45 -16.19
N GLY A 6 -11.93 17.00 -16.41
CA GLY A 6 -10.74 17.85 -16.48
C GLY A 6 -10.30 18.45 -15.15
N VAL A 7 -10.91 18.06 -14.02
CA VAL A 7 -10.66 18.66 -12.70
C VAL A 7 -10.44 17.62 -11.61
N SER A 8 -11.17 16.50 -11.61
CA SER A 8 -11.03 15.45 -10.61
C SER A 8 -9.99 14.41 -11.00
N CYS A 9 -9.54 13.63 -10.02
CA CYS A 9 -8.67 12.48 -10.25
C CYS A 9 -9.53 11.23 -10.44
N ARG A 10 -9.24 10.44 -11.48
CA ARG A 10 -9.75 9.07 -11.59
C ARG A 10 -9.13 8.20 -10.51
N GLU A 11 -9.96 7.38 -9.89
CA GLU A 11 -9.49 6.22 -9.16
C GLU A 11 -8.81 5.24 -10.13
N TYR A 12 -7.84 4.48 -9.63
CA TYR A 12 -7.23 3.42 -10.41
C TYR A 12 -8.16 2.21 -10.44
N ASP A 13 -8.43 1.67 -11.64
CA ASP A 13 -9.28 0.47 -11.81
C ASP A 13 -8.73 -0.76 -11.07
N GLY A 14 -7.41 -0.77 -10.86
CA GLY A 14 -6.70 -1.78 -10.10
C GLY A 14 -5.21 -1.51 -10.07
N TYR A 15 -4.54 -2.01 -9.04
CA TYR A 15 -3.10 -1.92 -8.88
C TYR A 15 -2.56 -3.14 -8.16
N LEU A 16 -1.27 -3.42 -8.36
CA LEU A 16 -0.54 -4.41 -7.59
C LEU A 16 0.21 -3.70 -6.48
N LEU A 17 0.08 -4.24 -5.27
CA LEU A 17 0.90 -3.87 -4.12
C LEU A 17 1.88 -5.01 -3.87
N TYR A 18 3.17 -4.68 -3.75
CA TYR A 18 4.21 -5.67 -3.52
C TYR A 18 5.24 -5.14 -2.51
N SER A 19 5.90 -6.07 -1.83
CA SER A 19 6.97 -5.78 -0.88
C SER A 19 8.33 -6.04 -1.52
N GLU A 20 9.24 -5.07 -1.39
CA GLU A 20 10.66 -5.34 -1.35
C GLU A 20 11.08 -5.55 0.12
N ARG A 21 12.38 -5.72 0.38
CA ARG A 21 12.87 -6.04 1.72
C ARG A 21 12.48 -5.01 2.79
N THR A 22 12.50 -3.72 2.46
CA THR A 22 12.32 -2.61 3.42
C THR A 22 11.27 -1.59 2.99
N ILE A 23 10.58 -1.84 1.87
CA ILE A 23 9.66 -0.87 1.28
C ILE A 23 8.47 -1.60 0.64
N LEU A 24 7.27 -1.04 0.80
CA LEU A 24 6.09 -1.44 0.04
C LEU A 24 5.92 -0.49 -1.13
N LYS A 25 5.65 -1.04 -2.32
CA LYS A 25 5.48 -0.27 -3.57
C LYS A 25 4.23 -0.71 -4.30
N SER A 26 3.72 0.17 -5.16
CA SER A 26 2.59 -0.12 -6.02
C SER A 26 2.89 0.18 -7.48
N ILE A 27 2.27 -0.62 -8.36
CA ILE A 27 2.25 -0.40 -9.81
C ILE A 27 0.80 -0.47 -10.29
N HIS A 28 0.41 0.44 -11.16
CA HIS A 28 -0.91 0.35 -11.80
C HIS A 28 -0.88 -0.66 -12.94
N LEU A 29 -2.02 -1.26 -13.24
CA LEU A 29 -2.13 -2.37 -14.20
C LEU A 29 -2.38 -1.93 -15.65
N SER A 30 -2.66 -0.65 -15.86
CA SER A 30 -3.26 -0.15 -17.11
C SER A 30 -2.29 0.35 -18.16
N ASP A 31 -1.07 0.79 -17.79
CA ASP A 31 -0.09 1.36 -18.74
C ASP A 31 1.35 1.20 -18.23
N GLU A 32 2.13 0.36 -18.88
CA GLU A 32 3.52 0.07 -18.45
C GLU A 32 4.46 1.30 -18.53
N ASN A 33 4.09 2.36 -19.25
CA ASN A 33 4.92 3.56 -19.41
C ASN A 33 4.62 4.65 -18.36
N ASN A 34 3.52 4.53 -17.63
CA ASN A 34 3.16 5.51 -16.62
C ASN A 34 3.88 5.14 -15.31
N LEU A 35 4.80 6.02 -14.90
CA LEU A 35 5.64 5.81 -13.73
C LEU A 35 4.95 6.25 -12.42
N ASN A 36 3.69 6.68 -12.49
CA ASN A 36 2.95 7.11 -11.30
C ASN A 36 2.40 5.90 -10.54
N SER A 37 2.98 5.64 -9.37
CA SER A 37 2.46 4.67 -8.42
C SER A 37 1.11 5.11 -7.82
N PRO A 38 0.09 4.22 -7.79
CA PRO A 38 -1.21 4.50 -7.18
C PRO A 38 -1.16 4.83 -5.70
N VAL A 39 -0.31 4.12 -4.98
CA VAL A 39 -0.07 4.26 -3.55
C VAL A 39 1.36 4.73 -3.34
N LYS A 40 1.54 5.75 -2.50
CA LYS A 40 2.86 6.27 -2.15
C LYS A 40 3.68 5.13 -1.53
N PRO A 41 4.97 4.97 -1.89
CA PRO A 41 5.80 3.95 -1.27
C PRO A 41 5.88 4.12 0.26
N PHE A 42 5.82 3.01 0.98
CA PHE A 42 5.93 2.98 2.44
C PHE A 42 7.26 2.40 2.86
N GLU A 43 8.04 3.20 3.56
CA GLU A 43 9.26 2.80 4.22
C GLU A 43 9.29 3.40 5.62
N ASP A 44 9.65 2.57 6.59
CA ASP A 44 9.89 3.00 7.96
C ASP A 44 11.08 2.19 8.49
N PRO A 45 12.32 2.71 8.41
CA PRO A 45 13.50 1.98 8.83
C PRO A 45 13.45 1.48 10.28
N ASP A 46 12.63 2.09 11.15
CA ASP A 46 12.53 1.71 12.55
C ASP A 46 11.56 0.54 12.77
N SER A 47 10.63 0.32 11.85
CA SER A 47 9.61 -0.75 11.95
C SER A 47 9.57 -1.72 10.77
N MET A 48 10.37 -1.49 9.73
CA MET A 48 10.49 -2.34 8.54
C MET A 48 11.96 -2.65 8.25
N LYS A 49 12.33 -3.93 8.29
CA LYS A 49 13.69 -4.44 8.08
C LYS A 49 13.75 -5.61 7.11
N ASN A 50 12.74 -6.48 7.11
CA ASN A 50 12.66 -7.63 6.23
C ASN A 50 11.21 -8.09 6.03
N VAL A 51 10.48 -7.38 5.19
CA VAL A 51 9.11 -7.72 4.82
C VAL A 51 9.10 -8.94 3.89
N ILE A 52 8.31 -9.96 4.24
CA ILE A 52 8.29 -11.24 3.51
C ILE A 52 6.92 -11.66 2.99
N ALA A 53 5.84 -11.06 3.51
CA ALA A 53 4.48 -11.36 3.05
C ALA A 53 3.61 -10.12 3.18
N LEU A 54 2.61 -10.04 2.31
CA LEU A 54 1.66 -8.95 2.24
C LEU A 54 0.25 -9.50 2.00
N ALA A 55 -0.72 -8.91 2.69
CA ALA A 55 -2.14 -9.11 2.46
C ALA A 55 -2.83 -7.76 2.41
N PHE A 56 -3.91 -7.68 1.65
CA PHE A 56 -4.62 -6.43 1.39
C PHE A 56 -6.10 -6.62 1.63
N ASP A 57 -6.69 -5.73 2.41
CA ASP A 57 -8.13 -5.68 2.68
C ASP A 57 -8.71 -4.42 2.05
N TYR A 58 -9.43 -4.63 0.94
CA TYR A 58 -10.04 -3.56 0.17
C TYR A 58 -11.34 -3.10 0.84
N GLY A 59 -11.34 -1.86 1.32
CA GLY A 59 -12.48 -1.25 1.97
C GLY A 59 -13.47 -0.71 0.95
N ASN A 60 -14.58 -1.42 0.70
CA ASN A 60 -15.65 -0.99 -0.21
C ASN A 60 -16.43 0.27 0.25
N SER A 61 -15.98 1.00 1.28
CA SER A 61 -16.72 2.11 1.88
C SER A 61 -15.79 3.28 2.16
N ALA A 62 -16.18 4.49 1.74
CA ALA A 62 -15.46 5.74 1.93
C ALA A 62 -15.09 6.09 3.41
N LYS A 63 -15.59 5.32 4.39
CA LYS A 63 -15.29 5.48 5.82
C LYS A 63 -14.24 4.51 6.36
N ALA A 64 -13.99 3.39 5.67
CA ALA A 64 -13.01 2.40 6.06
C ALA A 64 -12.01 2.33 4.89
N GLY A 65 -10.96 3.16 4.95
CA GLY A 65 -9.89 3.15 3.95
C GLY A 65 -9.25 1.77 3.81
N ASN A 66 -8.47 1.57 2.75
CA ASN A 66 -7.87 0.26 2.51
C ASN A 66 -6.82 -0.05 3.57
N ARG A 67 -6.76 -1.32 3.97
CA ARG A 67 -5.82 -1.78 5.01
C ARG A 67 -4.81 -2.73 4.40
N ILE A 68 -3.55 -2.45 4.65
CA ILE A 68 -2.41 -3.24 4.23
C ILE A 68 -1.88 -3.96 5.46
N PHE A 69 -1.72 -5.28 5.35
CA PHE A 69 -1.11 -6.11 6.37
C PHE A 69 0.19 -6.68 5.83
N PHE A 70 1.25 -6.65 6.62
CA PHE A 70 2.53 -7.21 6.20
C PHE A 70 3.26 -7.84 7.39
N SER A 71 3.99 -8.91 7.12
CA SER A 71 4.83 -9.57 8.11
C SER A 71 6.29 -9.18 7.92
N ASP A 72 6.97 -8.86 9.01
CA ASP A 72 8.40 -8.61 9.02
C ASP A 72 9.14 -9.70 9.81
N ILE A 73 9.95 -10.50 9.13
CA ILE A 73 10.64 -11.64 9.77
C ILE A 73 11.77 -11.21 10.69
N HIS A 74 12.31 -10.00 10.53
CA HIS A 74 13.33 -9.49 11.44
C HIS A 74 12.73 -9.18 12.81
N PHE A 75 11.54 -8.58 12.83
CA PHE A 75 10.83 -8.27 14.07
C PHE A 75 9.93 -9.41 14.55
N GLY A 76 9.67 -10.42 13.71
CA GLY A 76 8.79 -11.55 14.05
C GLY A 76 7.30 -11.20 14.10
N ASN A 77 6.91 -10.03 13.58
CA ASN A 77 5.59 -9.45 13.83
C ASN A 77 4.74 -9.32 12.57
N ILE A 78 3.43 -9.07 12.76
CA ILE A 78 2.52 -8.64 11.70
C ILE A 78 2.07 -7.22 12.01
N GLN A 79 2.16 -6.35 11.01
CA GLN A 79 1.80 -4.94 11.09
C GLN A 79 0.64 -4.62 10.15
N GLN A 80 -0.13 -3.60 10.50
CA GLN A 80 -1.18 -3.01 9.70
C GLN A 80 -0.83 -1.54 9.43
N ILE A 81 -1.08 -1.07 8.21
CA ILE A 81 -1.04 0.36 7.83
C ILE A 81 -2.19 0.65 6.86
N SER A 82 -2.68 1.88 6.85
CA SER A 82 -3.62 2.35 5.83
C SER A 82 -2.91 2.63 4.51
N ASP A 83 -3.63 2.63 3.38
CA ASP A 83 -3.10 2.98 2.06
C ASP A 83 -2.75 4.46 1.86
N ASP A 84 -3.14 5.32 2.80
CA ASP A 84 -2.64 6.70 2.90
C ASP A 84 -1.35 6.82 3.75
N GLY A 85 -0.88 5.70 4.32
CA GLY A 85 0.30 5.62 5.20
C GLY A 85 0.01 5.94 6.67
N SER A 86 -1.23 6.20 7.04
CA SER A 86 -1.61 6.47 8.42
C SER A 86 -1.90 5.19 9.21
N GLY A 87 -2.07 5.32 10.53
CA GLY A 87 -2.62 4.25 11.37
C GLY A 87 -1.73 3.02 11.50
N ARG A 88 -0.40 3.14 11.31
CA ARG A 88 0.54 2.04 11.50
C ARG A 88 0.42 1.47 12.91
N ARG A 89 0.27 0.15 13.01
CA ARG A 89 0.30 -0.58 14.30
C ARG A 89 0.72 -2.03 14.13
N THR A 90 1.33 -2.59 15.16
CA THR A 90 1.55 -4.04 15.27
C THR A 90 0.25 -4.71 15.70
N ILE A 91 -0.10 -5.82 15.06
CA ILE A 91 -1.31 -6.61 15.36
C ILE A 91 -1.00 -8.01 15.89
N VAL A 92 0.21 -8.53 15.65
CA VAL A 92 0.73 -9.79 16.20
C VAL A 92 2.22 -9.60 16.51
N GLU A 93 2.70 -10.14 17.64
CA GLU A 93 4.11 -10.17 18.08
C GLU A 93 4.73 -11.57 17.94
#